data_AF-A0A354DLN3-F1
#
_entry.id   AF-A0A354DLN3-F1
#
_cell.length_a   1.000
_cell.length_b   1.000
_cell.length_c   1.000
_cell.angle_alpha   90.00
_cell.angle_beta   90.00
_cell.angle_gamma   90.00
#
_symmetry.space_group_name_H-M   'P 1'
#
loop_
_entity.id
_entity.type
_entity.pdbx_description
1 polymer ?
#
loop_
_entity_poly.entity_id
_entity_poly.type
_entity_poly.pdbx_seq_one_letter_code
_entity_poly.pdbx_strand_id
1 'polypeptide(L)'
;FSSKYYYLLARSGDVRGIRQLAKGIEKINEYKMKLYREKKMDAEDYLQRKTEIEAQILLSFVEEMACDKKEIWRTFIYQMILIEQLVHDYEACRWNHNPGQYFDMLSLENGAFNSYRLLVNRIHQAVFQGRKLLNALSDTTVYEDLKQMIDEFVAKLDNQNALAEEL
;
A
#
# COMPACT_ATOMS: atom_id res chain seq x y z
N PHE A 1 -15.93 -16.55 4.68
CA PHE A 1 -15.10 -16.19 3.51
C PHE A 1 -13.84 -17.04 3.39
N SER A 2 -13.10 -17.33 4.46
CA SER A 2 -11.85 -18.11 4.42
C SER A 2 -11.99 -19.55 3.89
N SER A 3 -13.12 -20.23 4.13
CA SER A 3 -13.36 -21.59 3.64
C SER A 3 -13.42 -21.71 2.11
N LYS A 4 -14.02 -20.72 1.42
CA LYS A 4 -14.07 -20.67 -0.05
C LYS A 4 -12.69 -20.41 -0.66
N TYR A 5 -11.87 -19.62 0.03
CA TYR A 5 -10.49 -19.35 -0.37
C TYR A 5 -9.62 -20.63 -0.28
N TYR A 6 -9.69 -21.36 0.84
CA TYR A 6 -8.99 -22.64 0.98
C TYR A 6 -9.50 -23.69 -0.02
N TYR A 7 -10.78 -23.69 -0.35
CA TYR A 7 -11.35 -24.56 -1.39
C TYR A 7 -10.78 -24.27 -2.79
N LEU A 8 -10.70 -22.98 -3.17
CA LEU A 8 -10.12 -22.58 -4.46
C LEU A 8 -8.62 -22.92 -4.52
N LEU A 9 -7.91 -22.73 -3.42
CA LEU A 9 -6.50 -23.09 -3.28
C LEU A 9 -6.26 -24.60 -3.37
N ALA A 10 -7.02 -25.42 -2.66
CA ALA A 10 -6.90 -26.88 -2.71
C ALA A 10 -7.10 -27.44 -4.14
N ARG A 11 -7.85 -26.72 -4.98
CA ARG A 11 -8.14 -27.09 -6.37
C ARG A 11 -7.05 -26.67 -7.37
N SER A 12 -6.09 -25.81 -6.98
CA SER A 12 -5.01 -25.36 -7.88
C SER A 12 -3.88 -26.38 -8.05
N GLY A 13 -3.75 -27.35 -7.13
CA GLY A 13 -2.67 -28.35 -7.15
C GLY A 13 -1.28 -27.81 -6.80
N ASP A 14 -1.11 -26.48 -6.69
CA ASP A 14 0.17 -25.84 -6.35
C ASP A 14 0.37 -25.79 -4.82
N VAL A 15 0.81 -26.91 -4.26
CA VAL A 15 1.07 -27.06 -2.82
C VAL A 15 2.05 -26.00 -2.29
N ARG A 16 2.99 -25.52 -3.12
CA ARG A 16 3.97 -24.50 -2.72
C ARG A 16 3.33 -23.13 -2.63
N GLY A 17 2.57 -22.72 -3.64
CA GLY A 17 1.81 -21.46 -3.64
C GLY A 17 0.78 -21.40 -2.51
N ILE A 18 0.04 -22.49 -2.28
CA ILE A 18 -0.93 -22.60 -1.17
C ILE A 18 -0.24 -22.38 0.18
N ARG A 19 0.94 -22.99 0.38
CA ARG A 19 1.71 -22.85 1.63
C ARG A 19 2.17 -21.41 1.86
N GLN A 20 2.62 -20.71 0.81
CA GLN A 20 3.05 -19.31 0.96
C GLN A 20 1.89 -18.38 1.29
N LEU A 21 0.75 -18.57 0.61
CA LEU A 21 -0.46 -17.82 0.91
C LEU A 21 -0.94 -18.07 2.34
N ALA A 22 -0.91 -19.31 2.81
CA ALA A 22 -1.24 -19.64 4.20
C ALA A 22 -0.31 -18.93 5.20
N LYS A 23 1.01 -18.92 4.96
CA LYS A 23 1.99 -18.18 5.78
C LYS A 23 1.75 -16.65 5.74
N GLY A 24 1.42 -16.10 4.57
CA GLY A 24 1.07 -14.70 4.42
C GLY A 24 -0.16 -14.34 5.26
N ILE A 25 -1.20 -15.18 5.21
CA ILE A 25 -2.44 -15.01 6.00
C ILE A 25 -2.19 -15.12 7.50
N GLU A 26 -1.35 -16.06 7.93
CA GLU A 26 -0.94 -16.20 9.33
C GLU A 26 -0.30 -14.90 9.85
N LYS A 27 0.70 -14.38 9.14
CA LYS A 27 1.37 -13.11 9.48
C LYS A 27 0.40 -11.92 9.47
N ILE A 28 -0.52 -11.85 8.51
CA ILE A 28 -1.59 -10.83 8.49
C ILE A 28 -2.39 -10.85 9.78
N ASN A 29 -2.78 -12.05 10.24
CA ASN A 29 -3.56 -12.17 11.46
C ASN A 29 -2.73 -11.78 12.70
N GLU A 30 -1.45 -12.13 12.76
CA GLU A 30 -0.55 -11.69 13.82
C GLU A 30 -0.42 -10.15 13.87
N TYR A 31 -0.21 -9.51 12.72
CA TYR A 31 -0.11 -8.06 12.63
C TYR A 31 -1.42 -7.35 12.98
N LYS A 32 -2.58 -7.88 12.54
CA LYS A 32 -3.89 -7.39 12.98
C LYS A 32 -4.05 -7.49 14.50
N MET A 33 -3.65 -8.61 15.10
CA MET A 33 -3.69 -8.80 16.54
C MET A 33 -2.78 -7.81 17.28
N LYS A 34 -1.60 -7.51 16.74
CA LYS A 34 -0.71 -6.46 17.29
C LYS A 34 -1.36 -5.07 17.18
N LEU A 35 -1.90 -4.73 16.01
CA LEU A 35 -2.59 -3.47 15.76
C LEU A 35 -3.74 -3.24 16.74
N TYR A 36 -4.58 -4.25 17.00
CA TYR A 36 -5.69 -4.15 17.95
C TYR A 36 -5.29 -4.09 19.43
N ARG A 37 -4.08 -4.52 19.78
CA ARG A 37 -3.59 -4.54 21.17
C ARG A 37 -2.86 -3.26 21.57
N GLU A 38 -2.38 -2.49 20.60
CA GLU A 38 -1.70 -1.22 20.87
C GLU A 38 -2.70 -0.18 21.40
N LYS A 39 -2.42 0.39 22.58
CA LYS A 39 -3.33 1.36 23.23
C LYS A 39 -3.04 2.81 22.86
N LYS A 40 -1.87 3.10 22.30
CA LYS A 40 -1.44 4.42 21.85
C LYS A 40 -0.67 4.23 20.55
N MET A 41 -1.22 4.79 19.48
CA MET A 41 -0.67 4.73 18.13
C MET A 41 -0.99 6.07 17.49
N ASP A 42 0.01 6.72 16.91
CA ASP A 42 -0.21 7.91 16.09
C ASP A 42 -0.57 7.52 14.65
N ALA A 43 -0.92 8.50 13.83
CA ALA A 43 -1.33 8.28 12.45
C ALA A 43 -0.24 7.60 11.61
N GLU A 44 1.03 7.95 11.77
CA GLU A 44 2.12 7.36 10.97
C GLU A 44 2.42 5.93 11.41
N ASP A 45 2.41 5.64 12.72
CA ASP A 45 2.53 4.27 13.25
C ASP A 45 1.41 3.38 12.70
N TYR A 46 0.18 3.90 12.66
CA TYR A 46 -0.97 3.20 12.10
C TYR A 46 -0.77 2.90 10.61
N LEU A 47 -0.39 3.92 9.83
CA LEU A 47 -0.17 3.78 8.40
C LEU A 47 0.92 2.74 8.10
N GLN A 48 2.04 2.79 8.83
CA GLN A 48 3.12 1.83 8.67
C GLN A 48 2.63 0.40 8.92
N ARG A 49 1.94 0.15 10.05
CA ARG A 49 1.44 -1.18 10.40
C ARG A 49 0.37 -1.67 9.43
N LYS A 50 -0.51 -0.79 8.96
CA LYS A 50 -1.50 -1.12 7.94
C LYS A 50 -0.82 -1.50 6.62
N THR A 51 0.20 -0.75 6.21
CA THR A 51 1.03 -1.06 5.03
C THR A 51 1.70 -2.43 5.18
N GLU A 52 2.24 -2.74 6.36
CA GLU A 52 2.84 -4.06 6.66
C GLU A 52 1.86 -5.21 6.56
N ILE A 53 0.64 -5.02 7.05
CA ILE A 53 -0.44 -6.01 6.93
C ILE A 53 -0.77 -6.25 5.45
N GLU A 54 -1.00 -5.19 4.67
CA GLU A 54 -1.47 -5.32 3.29
C GLU A 54 -0.38 -5.83 2.34
N ALA A 55 0.88 -5.48 2.56
CA ALA A 55 2.01 -5.96 1.76
C ALA A 55 2.31 -7.45 1.96
N GLN A 56 1.87 -8.06 3.07
CA GLN A 56 2.38 -9.35 3.53
C GLN A 56 2.14 -10.52 2.56
N ILE A 57 1.07 -10.49 1.78
CA ILE A 57 0.81 -11.51 0.74
C ILE A 57 1.83 -11.36 -0.39
N LEU A 58 2.02 -10.16 -0.93
CA LEU A 58 2.96 -9.91 -2.01
C LEU A 58 4.40 -10.22 -1.59
N LEU A 59 4.77 -9.86 -0.36
CA LEU A 59 6.09 -10.18 0.20
C LEU A 59 6.33 -11.69 0.32
N SER A 60 5.29 -12.50 0.58
CA SER A 60 5.45 -13.96 0.63
C SER A 60 5.91 -14.55 -0.72
N PHE A 61 5.57 -13.90 -1.83
CA PHE A 61 6.05 -14.30 -3.16
C PHE A 61 7.49 -13.82 -3.40
N VAL A 62 7.85 -12.62 -2.93
CA VAL A 62 9.23 -12.12 -3.06
C VAL A 62 10.25 -12.99 -2.34
N GLU A 63 9.89 -13.55 -1.18
CA GLU A 63 10.77 -14.47 -0.44
C GLU A 63 11.18 -15.69 -1.27
N GLU A 64 10.33 -16.15 -2.19
CA GLU A 64 10.59 -17.31 -3.05
C GLU A 64 11.26 -16.95 -4.38
N MET A 65 11.35 -15.67 -4.75
CA MET A 65 11.99 -15.26 -6.00
C MET A 65 13.48 -15.66 -6.00
N ALA A 66 13.98 -16.21 -7.10
CA ALA A 66 15.42 -16.46 -7.26
C ALA A 66 16.10 -15.22 -7.89
N CYS A 67 16.20 -14.14 -7.12
CA CYS A 67 16.76 -12.85 -7.56
C CYS A 67 17.64 -12.24 -6.45
N ASP A 68 18.69 -11.53 -6.85
CA ASP A 68 19.61 -10.77 -6.00
C ASP A 68 19.01 -9.44 -5.50
N LYS A 69 17.98 -8.91 -6.16
CA LYS A 69 17.29 -7.66 -5.83
C LYS A 69 16.11 -7.83 -4.86
N LYS A 70 16.04 -8.91 -4.07
CA LYS A 70 14.91 -9.17 -3.14
C LYS A 70 14.58 -7.99 -2.23
N GLU A 71 15.58 -7.37 -1.61
CA GLU A 71 15.34 -6.26 -0.69
C GLU A 71 14.79 -5.01 -1.40
N ILE A 72 15.20 -4.78 -2.66
CA ILE A 72 14.64 -3.71 -3.49
C ILE A 72 13.18 -4.02 -3.81
N TRP A 73 12.86 -5.26 -4.19
CA TRP A 73 11.49 -5.72 -4.41
C TRP A 73 10.61 -5.59 -3.17
N ARG A 74 11.12 -5.99 -1.99
CA ARG A 74 10.40 -5.84 -0.73
C ARG A 74 10.06 -4.37 -0.47
N THR A 75 11.06 -3.51 -0.55
CA THR A 75 10.90 -2.07 -0.30
C THR A 75 9.97 -1.43 -1.32
N PHE A 76 10.07 -1.83 -2.59
CA PHE A 76 9.19 -1.37 -3.66
C PHE A 76 7.73 -1.76 -3.40
N ILE A 77 7.45 -3.00 -3.01
CA ILE A 77 6.10 -3.44 -2.68
C ILE A 77 5.52 -2.65 -1.51
N TYR A 78 6.29 -2.46 -0.43
CA TYR A 78 5.86 -1.59 0.67
C TYR A 78 5.51 -0.19 0.18
N GLN A 79 6.34 0.36 -0.70
CA GLN A 79 6.14 1.69 -1.24
C GLN A 79 4.89 1.80 -2.13
N MET A 80 4.58 0.75 -2.91
CA MET A 80 3.37 0.72 -3.75
C MET A 80 2.10 0.62 -2.90
N ILE A 81 2.08 -0.25 -1.89
CA ILE A 81 0.93 -0.35 -0.96
C ILE A 81 0.73 0.97 -0.20
N LEU A 82 1.81 1.63 0.21
CA LEU A 82 1.74 2.95 0.85
C LEU A 82 1.11 3.99 -0.08
N ILE A 83 1.53 4.05 -1.34
CA ILE A 83 0.97 4.98 -2.34
C ILE A 83 -0.53 4.70 -2.52
N GLU A 84 -0.93 3.44 -2.68
CA GLU A 84 -2.33 3.04 -2.86
C GLU A 84 -3.19 3.50 -1.68
N GLN A 85 -2.76 3.26 -0.45
CA GLN A 85 -3.50 3.68 0.76
C GLN A 85 -3.65 5.20 0.86
N LEU A 86 -2.57 5.95 0.59
CA LEU A 86 -2.61 7.41 0.66
C LEU A 86 -3.48 8.00 -0.46
N VAL A 87 -3.40 7.48 -1.68
CA VAL A 87 -4.24 7.92 -2.80
C VAL A 87 -5.71 7.61 -2.54
N HIS A 88 -6.02 6.44 -1.95
CA HIS A 88 -7.38 6.10 -1.54
C HIS A 88 -7.95 7.13 -0.54
N ASP A 89 -7.18 7.48 0.50
CA ASP A 89 -7.62 8.47 1.49
C ASP A 89 -7.76 9.88 0.87
N TYR A 90 -6.89 10.23 -0.08
CA TYR A 90 -6.98 11.47 -0.84
C TYR A 90 -8.26 11.54 -1.70
N GLU A 91 -8.56 10.47 -2.44
CA GLU A 91 -9.78 10.37 -3.24
C GLU A 91 -11.03 10.47 -2.35
N ALA A 92 -11.04 9.79 -1.20
CA ALA A 92 -12.15 9.85 -0.26
C ALA A 92 -12.39 11.26 0.30
N CYS A 93 -11.31 11.95 0.70
CA CYS A 93 -11.38 13.35 1.15
C CYS A 93 -11.96 14.27 0.08
N ARG A 94 -11.54 14.09 -1.18
CA ARG A 94 -11.99 14.94 -2.28
C ARG A 94 -13.45 14.71 -2.63
N TRP A 95 -13.92 13.47 -2.60
CA TRP A 95 -15.28 13.12 -3.05
C TRP A 95 -16.30 13.20 -1.92
N ASN A 96 -15.99 13.86 -0.79
CA ASN A 96 -16.81 13.91 0.43
C ASN A 96 -17.26 12.52 0.91
N HIS A 97 -16.43 11.51 0.69
CA HIS A 97 -16.64 10.19 1.26
C HIS A 97 -15.98 10.14 2.64
N ASN A 98 -16.33 9.13 3.44
CA ASN A 98 -15.66 8.91 4.70
C ASN A 98 -14.20 8.52 4.42
N PRO A 99 -13.21 9.34 4.80
CA PRO A 99 -11.82 9.03 4.57
C PRO A 99 -11.39 7.83 5.42
N GLY A 100 -10.27 7.22 5.07
CA GLY A 100 -9.76 6.09 5.84
C GLY A 100 -9.29 6.49 7.23
N GLN A 101 -9.13 5.49 8.08
CA GLN A 101 -8.71 5.65 9.48
C GLN A 101 -7.36 6.38 9.64
N TYR A 102 -6.47 6.32 8.64
CA TYR A 102 -5.22 7.09 8.68
C TYR A 102 -5.50 8.59 8.68
N PHE A 103 -6.32 9.07 7.73
CA PHE A 103 -6.67 10.48 7.65
C PHE A 103 -7.46 10.97 8.87
N ASP A 104 -8.34 10.12 9.43
CA ASP A 104 -9.06 10.43 10.67
C ASP A 104 -8.09 10.68 11.83
N MET A 105 -7.13 9.77 12.03
CA MET A 105 -6.10 9.91 13.07
C MET A 105 -5.23 11.15 12.82
N LEU A 106 -4.80 11.36 11.57
CA LEU A 106 -4.00 12.51 11.19
C LEU A 106 -4.75 13.83 11.42
N SER A 107 -6.07 13.84 11.21
CA SER A 107 -6.97 14.98 11.43
C SER A 107 -7.18 15.27 12.91
N LEU A 108 -7.27 14.25 13.75
CA LEU A 108 -7.32 14.40 15.20
C LEU A 108 -6.03 15.01 15.76
N GLU A 109 -4.88 14.67 15.17
CA GLU A 109 -3.57 15.15 15.61
C GLU A 109 -3.25 16.58 15.14
N ASN A 110 -3.62 16.94 13.91
CA ASN A 110 -3.13 18.17 13.24
C ASN A 110 -4.24 19.15 12.82
N GLY A 111 -5.51 18.73 12.87
CA GLY A 111 -6.66 19.43 12.31
C GLY A 111 -6.81 19.22 10.80
N ALA A 112 -8.06 19.08 10.33
CA ALA A 112 -8.40 18.62 8.98
C ALA A 112 -7.66 19.35 7.83
N PHE A 113 -7.53 20.67 7.90
CA PHE A 113 -6.84 21.45 6.86
C PHE A 113 -5.34 21.12 6.76
N ASN A 114 -4.66 21.01 7.91
CA ASN A 114 -3.25 20.64 7.93
C ASN A 114 -3.05 19.19 7.49
N SER A 115 -3.95 18.30 7.90
CA SER A 115 -3.90 16.87 7.58
C SER A 115 -4.04 16.59 6.09
N TYR A 116 -4.91 17.34 5.39
CA TYR A 116 -4.99 17.26 3.93
C TYR A 116 -3.68 17.66 3.24
N ARG A 117 -3.05 18.74 3.69
CA ARG A 117 -1.75 19.18 3.14
C ARG A 117 -0.64 18.16 3.44
N LEU A 118 -0.63 17.59 4.65
CA LEU A 118 0.31 16.55 5.04
C LEU A 118 0.13 15.28 4.20
N LEU A 119 -1.12 14.85 3.97
CA LEU A 119 -1.46 13.72 3.11
C LEU A 119 -0.90 13.91 1.68
N VAL A 120 -1.18 15.06 1.05
CA VAL A 120 -0.69 15.35 -0.31
C VAL A 120 0.84 15.35 -0.36
N ASN A 121 1.51 15.97 0.62
CA ASN A 121 2.97 15.94 0.70
C ASN A 121 3.50 14.50 0.85
N ARG A 122 2.86 13.69 1.71
CA ARG A 122 3.22 12.30 1.93
C ARG A 122 3.10 11.48 0.65
N ILE A 123 2.06 11.70 -0.16
CA ILE A 123 1.89 11.06 -1.46
C ILE A 123 3.04 11.42 -2.40
N HIS A 124 3.39 12.71 -2.52
CA HIS A 124 4.50 13.12 -3.38
C HIS A 124 5.84 12.48 -2.96
N GLN A 125 6.11 12.43 -1.65
CA GLN A 125 7.30 11.75 -1.12
C GLN A 125 7.28 10.25 -1.44
N ALA A 126 6.13 9.59 -1.22
CA ALA A 126 5.93 8.18 -1.47
C ALA A 126 6.15 7.82 -2.96
N VAL A 127 5.54 8.58 -3.87
CA VAL A 127 5.71 8.44 -5.33
C VAL A 127 7.17 8.66 -5.72
N PHE A 128 7.84 9.68 -5.18
CA PHE A 128 9.25 9.93 -5.49
C PHE A 128 10.14 8.76 -5.07
N GLN A 129 9.96 8.21 -3.87
CA GLN A 129 10.69 7.02 -3.44
C GLN A 129 10.33 5.79 -4.29
N GLY A 130 9.06 5.64 -4.68
CA GLY A 130 8.60 4.57 -5.58
C GLY A 130 9.31 4.61 -6.93
N ARG A 131 9.42 5.78 -7.56
CA ARG A 131 10.17 5.99 -8.82
C ARG A 131 11.66 5.68 -8.65
N LYS A 132 12.26 6.08 -7.53
CA LYS A 132 13.67 5.77 -7.23
C LYS A 132 13.92 4.26 -7.12
N LEU A 133 13.04 3.54 -6.43
CA LEU A 133 13.11 2.08 -6.31
C LEU A 133 12.85 1.38 -7.64
N LEU A 134 11.87 1.86 -8.41
CA LEU A 134 11.57 1.35 -9.75
C LEU A 134 12.78 1.48 -10.68
N ASN A 135 13.49 2.62 -10.65
CA ASN A 135 14.71 2.81 -11.44
C ASN A 135 15.81 1.78 -11.09
N ALA A 136 15.86 1.29 -9.85
CA ALA A 136 16.79 0.23 -9.45
C ALA A 136 16.36 -1.17 -9.96
N LEU A 137 15.11 -1.29 -10.44
CA LEU A 137 14.50 -2.46 -11.08
C LEU A 137 14.37 -2.30 -12.61
N SER A 138 15.15 -1.40 -13.23
CA SER A 138 15.07 -1.05 -14.65
C SER A 138 15.38 -2.19 -15.63
N ASP A 139 16.08 -3.21 -15.17
CA ASP A 139 16.43 -4.42 -15.91
C ASP A 139 15.33 -5.51 -15.85
N THR A 140 14.25 -5.26 -15.14
CA THR A 140 13.16 -6.23 -14.98
C THR A 140 12.20 -6.18 -16.18
N THR A 141 11.65 -7.33 -16.56
CA THR A 141 10.71 -7.42 -17.70
C THR A 141 9.38 -6.71 -17.44
N VAL A 142 9.07 -6.42 -16.17
CA VAL A 142 7.84 -5.77 -15.71
C VAL A 142 8.02 -4.27 -15.46
N TYR A 143 9.17 -3.69 -15.78
CA TYR A 143 9.49 -2.29 -15.49
C TYR A 143 8.46 -1.31 -16.06
N GLU A 144 8.07 -1.46 -17.33
CA GLU A 144 7.10 -0.55 -17.97
C GLU A 144 5.70 -0.69 -17.36
N ASP A 145 5.28 -1.91 -17.00
CA ASP A 145 3.99 -2.14 -16.32
C ASP A 145 3.97 -1.46 -14.94
N LEU A 146 5.05 -1.58 -14.18
CA LEU A 146 5.20 -0.95 -12.86
C LEU A 146 5.30 0.57 -12.96
N LYS A 147 5.97 1.08 -14.00
CA LYS A 147 6.05 2.50 -14.30
C LYS A 147 4.67 3.06 -14.61
N GLN A 148 3.93 2.39 -15.49
CA GLN A 148 2.56 2.76 -15.82
C GLN A 148 1.69 2.82 -14.57
N MET A 149 1.79 1.83 -13.68
CA MET A 149 1.03 1.83 -12.42
C MET A 149 1.34 3.06 -11.54
N ILE A 150 2.61 3.46 -11.43
CA ILE A 150 2.97 4.70 -10.71
C ILE A 150 2.43 5.94 -11.42
N ASP A 151 2.53 6.00 -12.74
CA ASP A 151 2.03 7.12 -13.53
C ASP A 151 0.51 7.26 -13.43
N GLU A 152 -0.23 6.15 -13.34
CA GLU A 152 -1.68 6.15 -13.07
C GLU A 152 -2.02 6.74 -11.69
N PHE A 153 -1.25 6.43 -10.65
CA PHE A 153 -1.40 7.07 -9.35
C PHE A 153 -1.11 8.57 -9.40
N VAL A 154 -0.11 8.99 -10.17
CA VAL A 154 0.21 10.43 -10.33
C VAL A 154 -0.87 11.16 -11.12
N ALA A 155 -1.39 10.55 -12.20
CA ALA A 155 -2.45 11.15 -13.00
C ALA A 155 -3.70 11.43 -12.18
N LYS A 156 -4.01 10.61 -11.16
CA LYS A 156 -5.10 10.86 -10.21
C LYS A 156 -4.90 12.13 -9.38
N LEU A 157 -3.65 12.50 -9.08
CA LEU A 157 -3.30 13.72 -8.35
C LEU A 157 -3.36 14.95 -9.26
N ASP A 158 -2.91 14.81 -10.51
CA ASP A 158 -2.76 15.94 -11.45
C ASP A 158 -4.05 16.30 -12.23
N ASN A 159 -4.93 15.33 -12.54
CA ASN A 159 -6.21 15.53 -13.27
C ASN A 159 -7.24 16.43 -12.58
N GLN A 160 -6.80 17.15 -11.57
CA GLN A 160 -7.59 17.56 -10.45
C GLN A 160 -7.21 18.96 -9.96
N ASN A 161 -6.04 19.50 -10.38
CA ASN A 161 -5.78 20.94 -10.41
C ASN A 161 -6.66 21.64 -11.46
N ALA A 162 -6.97 20.98 -12.59
CA ALA A 162 -7.83 21.54 -13.64
C ALA A 162 -9.30 21.77 -13.21
N LEU A 163 -9.82 20.98 -12.28
CA LEU A 163 -11.20 21.12 -11.75
C LEU A 163 -11.30 22.13 -10.60
N ALA A 164 -10.18 22.51 -9.98
CA ALA A 164 -10.13 23.52 -8.92
C ALA A 164 -9.95 24.95 -9.47
N GLU A 165 -9.53 25.10 -10.73
CA GLU A 165 -9.50 26.39 -11.43
C GLU A 165 -10.85 26.75 -12.09
N GLU A 166 -11.83 25.83 -12.12
CA GLU A 166 -13.17 26.04 -12.70
C GLU A 166 -14.29 26.25 -11.66
N LEU A 167 -14.00 26.29 -10.35
CA LEU A 167 -14.94 26.60 -9.26
C LEU A 167 -14.49 27.84 -8.48
#